data_AF-A0A174VB75-F1
#
_entry.id   AF-A0A174VB75-F1
#
_cell.length_a   1.000
_cell.length_b   1.000
_cell.length_c   1.000
_cell.angle_alpha   90.00
_cell.angle_beta   90.00
_cell.angle_gamma   90.00
#
_symmetry.space_group_name_H-M   'P 1'
#
loop_
_entity.id
_entity.type
_entity.pdbx_description
1 polymer ?
#
loop_
_entity_poly.entity_id
_entity_poly.type
_entity_poly.pdbx_seq_one_letter_code
_entity_poly.pdbx_strand_id
1 'polypeptide(L)' 'MVHRAFGPGMVVSRSGAVAVIAFDEVGTKKVELTACLRKRLLRLASAPGF' A
#
# COMPACT_ATOMS: atom_id res chain seq x y z
N MET A 1 -2.68 -0.67 5.37
CA MET A 1 -1.98 -1.59 4.44
C MET A 1 -0.50 -1.57 4.78
N VAL A 2 0.29 -2.61 4.46
CA VAL A 2 1.72 -2.63 4.78
C VAL A 2 2.53 -2.96 3.52
N HIS A 3 3.50 -2.12 3.18
CA HIS A 3 4.49 -2.37 2.12
C HIS A 3 5.81 -2.82 2.73
N ARG A 4 6.41 -3.89 2.21
CA ARG A 4 7.60 -4.54 2.77
C ARG A 4 8.78 -3.59 3.00
N ALA A 5 8.98 -2.60 2.12
CA ALA A 5 10.09 -1.65 2.20
C ALA A 5 9.72 -0.28 2.78
N PHE A 6 8.42 0.04 2.89
CA PHE A 6 7.95 1.39 3.24
C PHE A 6 7.10 1.41 4.52
N GLY A 7 6.90 0.25 5.14
CA GLY A 7 6.12 0.13 6.35
C GLY A 7 4.61 0.27 6.11
N PRO A 8 3.86 0.57 7.18
CA PRO A 8 2.43 0.85 7.13
C PRO A 8 2.12 2.08 6.28
N GLY A 9 0.97 2.03 5.60
CA GLY A 9 0.46 3.17 4.86
C GLY A 9 -1.04 3.10 4.60
N MET A 10 -1.60 4.27 4.32
CA MET A 10 -3.00 4.49 3.98
C MET A 10 -3.12 4.88 2.49
N VAL A 11 -4.05 4.23 1.79
CA VAL A 11 -4.37 4.60 0.40
C VAL A 11 -5.11 5.92 0.42
N VAL A 12 -4.57 6.94 -0.25
CA VAL A 12 -5.20 8.27 -0.35
C VAL A 12 -5.96 8.46 -1.65
N SER A 13 -5.55 7.77 -2.72
CA SER A 13 -6.25 7.79 -4.01
C SER A 13 -5.93 6.53 -4.80
N ARG A 14 -6.84 6.12 -5.69
CA ARG A 14 -6.66 4.99 -6.60
C ARG A 14 -7.18 5.33 -7.98
N SER A 15 -6.35 5.10 -8.99
CA SER A 15 -6.73 5.18 -10.40
C SER A 15 -6.34 3.89 -11.10
N GLY A 16 -7.33 3.07 -11.42
CA GLY A 16 -7.13 1.71 -11.94
C GLY A 16 -6.22 0.89 -11.02
N ALA A 17 -5.11 0.43 -11.58
CA ALA A 17 -4.13 -0.42 -10.89
C ALA A 17 -3.08 0.38 -10.09
N VAL A 18 -3.04 1.71 -10.21
CA VAL A 18 -2.11 2.57 -9.47
C VAL A 18 -2.81 3.20 -8.27
N ALA A 19 -2.20 3.04 -7.09
CA ALA A 19 -2.61 3.71 -5.87
C ALA A 19 -1.58 4.77 -5.46
N VAL A 20 -2.07 5.87 -4.92
CA VAL A 20 -1.26 6.82 -4.15
C VAL A 20 -1.41 6.42 -2.69
N ILE A 21 -0.29 6.16 -2.01
CA ILE A 21 -0.26 5.68 -0.63
C ILE A 21 0.60 6.63 0.18
N ALA A 22 0.04 7.14 1.28
CA ALA A 22 0.79 7.85 2.30
C ALA A 22 1.38 6.82 3.27
N PHE A 23 2.70 6.69 3.27
CA PHE A 23 3.45 5.86 4.20
C PHE A 23 4.00 6.73 5.34
N ASP A 24 3.95 6.22 6.56
CA ASP A 24 4.30 7.00 7.77
C ASP A 24 5.76 7.47 7.74
N GLU A 25 6.68 6.61 7.27
CA GLU A 25 8.12 6.86 7.33
C GLU A 25 8.69 7.53 6.07
N VAL A 26 8.08 7.29 4.91
CA VAL A 26 8.64 7.69 3.60
C VAL A 26 7.75 8.65 2.81
N GLY A 27 6.64 9.08 3.41
CA GLY A 27 5.66 9.97 2.80
C GLY A 27 4.89 9.31 1.65
N THR A 28 4.40 10.13 0.73
CA THR A 28 3.50 9.69 -0.34
C THR A 28 4.25 9.01 -1.48
N LYS A 29 3.82 7.81 -1.88
CA LYS A 29 4.35 7.07 -3.04
C LYS A 29 3.24 6.62 -3.98
N LYS A 30 3.53 6.60 -5.28
CA LYS A 30 2.71 5.91 -6.28
C LYS A 30 3.12 4.43 -6.33
N VAL A 31 2.14 3.56 -6.19
CA VAL A 31 2.33 2.11 -6.09
C VAL A 31 1.42 1.42 -7.10
N GLU A 32 2.01 0.60 -7.96
CA GLU A 32 1.24 -0.27 -8.86
C GLU A 32 0.84 -1.53 -8.08
N LEU A 33 -0.45 -1.64 -7.77
CA LEU A 33 -1.00 -2.63 -6.85
C LEU A 33 -0.81 -4.06 -7.38
N THR A 34 -0.98 -4.28 -8.68
CA THR A 34 -0.94 -5.60 -9.30
C THR A 34 0.45 -6.22 -9.19
N ALA A 35 1.48 -5.48 -9.59
CA ALA A 35 2.88 -5.89 -9.51
C ALA A 35 3.29 -6.11 -8.07
N CYS A 36 2.87 -5.22 -7.16
CA CYS A 36 3.25 -5.34 -5.77
C CYS A 36 2.53 -6.48 -5.05
N LEU A 37 1.29 -6.80 -5.40
CA LEU A 37 0.58 -8.00 -4.92
C LEU A 37 1.21 -9.28 -5.49
N ARG A 38 1.50 -9.33 -6.80
CA ARG A 38 2.20 -10.48 -7.43
C ARG A 38 3.58 -10.75 -6.80
N LYS A 39 4.31 -9.68 -6.47
CA LYS A 39 5.62 -9.75 -5.81
C LYS A 39 5.55 -9.88 -4.29
N ARG A 40 4.34 -9.99 -3.70
CA ARG A 40 4.10 -10.04 -2.25
C ARG A 40 4.77 -8.88 -1.48
N LEU A 41 4.93 -7.73 -2.14
CA LEU A 41 5.44 -6.51 -1.53
C LEU A 41 4.38 -5.81 -0.69
N LEU A 42 3.11 -6.12 -0.92
CA LEU A 42 1.97 -5.56 -0.21
C LEU A 42 1.19 -6.63 0.52
N ARG A 43 0.80 -6.30 1.74
CA ARG A 43 -0.20 -7.05 2.49
C ARG A 43 -1.30 -6.11 2.91
N LEU A 44 -2.54 -6.58 2.80
CA LEU A 44 -3.64 -5.97 3.53
C LEU A 44 -3.28 -6.08 5.01
N ALA A 45 -3.31 -4.95 5.71
CA ALA A 45 -3.32 -5.01 7.16
C ALA A 45 -4.62 -5.73 7.50
N SER A 46 -4.56 -6.83 8.26
CA SER A 46 -5.78 -7.44 8.78
C SER A 46 -6.56 -6.31 9.43
N ALA A 47 -7.79 -6.06 8.97
CA ALA A 47 -8.66 -5.17 9.70
C ALA A 47 -8.73 -5.73 11.14
N PRO A 48 -8.55 -4.92 12.19
CA PRO A 48 -9.06 -5.34 13.48
C PRO A 48 -10.54 -5.65 13.25
N GLY A 49 -10.97 -6.83 13.67
CA GLY A 49 -12.36 -7.24 13.48
C GLY A 49 -13.30 -6.21 14.10
N PHE A 50 -14.26 -5.76 13.29
CA PHE A 50 -15.39 -4.86 13.60
C PHE A 50 -15.08 -3.38 13.81
#